data_AF-A0A2A4TI87-F1
#
_entry.id   AF-A0A2A4TI87-F1
#
_cell.length_a   1.000
_cell.length_b   1.000
_cell.length_c   1.000
_cell.angle_alpha   90.00
_cell.angle_beta   90.00
_cell.angle_gamma   90.00
#
_symmetry.space_group_name_H-M   'P 1'
#
loop_
_entity.id
_entity.type
_entity.pdbx_description
1 polymer ?
#
loop_
_entity_poly.entity_id
_entity_poly.type
_entity_poly.pdbx_seq_one_letter_code
_entity_poly.pdbx_strand_id
1 'polypeptide(L)' 'QDVADVVAQLIAIPAGQRPFRTVVDKMGMAEALAHYNQSHEELTAGLYKGFGIADMLKVKVPTA' A
#
# COMPACT_ATOMS: atom_id res chain seq x y z
N GLN A 1 20.04 6.92 2.44
CA GLN A 1 19.91 6.27 1.12
C GLN A 1 18.72 5.33 1.07
N ASP A 2 18.58 4.39 2.01
CA ASP A 2 17.48 3.40 2.03
C ASP A 2 16.07 3.94 1.68
N VAL A 3 15.62 5.02 2.35
CA VAL A 3 14.31 5.63 2.06
C VAL A 3 14.22 6.19 0.65
N ALA A 4 15.26 6.88 0.18
CA ALA A 4 15.27 7.46 -1.16
C ALA A 4 15.25 6.37 -2.25
N ASP A 5 15.98 5.28 -2.04
CA ASP A 5 16.03 4.15 -2.98
C ASP A 5 14.66 3.45 -3.06
N VAL A 6 14.00 3.24 -1.92
CA VAL A 6 12.65 2.67 -1.89
C VAL A 6 11.63 3.60 -2.55
N VAL A 7 11.71 4.91 -2.31
CA VAL A 7 10.83 5.89 -2.97
C VAL A 7 11.03 5.86 -4.48
N ALA A 8 12.26 5.80 -4.96
CA ALA A 8 12.55 5.67 -6.40
C ALA A 8 11.92 4.40 -6.99
N GLN A 9 12.02 3.27 -6.29
CA GLN A 9 11.38 2.01 -6.69
C GLN A 9 9.85 2.13 -6.73
N LEU A 10 9.23 2.76 -5.72
CA LEU A 10 7.77 2.96 -5.69
C LEU A 10 7.27 3.83 -6.84
N ILE A 11 8.03 4.86 -7.22
CA ILE A 11 7.67 5.73 -8.34
C ILE A 11 7.68 4.96 -9.65
N ALA A 12 8.61 4.03 -9.82
CA ALA A 12 8.73 3.19 -11.01
C ALA A 12 7.58 2.16 -11.16
N ILE A 13 6.87 1.83 -10.09
CA ILE A 13 5.70 0.94 -10.15
C ILE A 13 4.54 1.65 -10.87
N PRO A 14 3.87 0.99 -11.84
CA PRO A 14 2.71 1.54 -12.53
C PRO A 14 1.63 2.05 -11.58
N ALA A 15 0.92 3.11 -12.00
CA ALA A 15 -0.20 3.64 -11.24
C ALA A 15 -1.24 2.54 -10.95
N GLY A 16 -1.75 2.51 -9.71
CA GLY A 16 -2.70 1.48 -9.26
C GLY A 16 -2.09 0.15 -8.84
N GLN A 17 -0.78 -0.08 -9.03
CA GLN A 17 -0.09 -1.29 -8.57
C GLN A 17 0.82 -1.06 -7.35
N ARG A 18 0.92 0.18 -6.87
CA ARG A 18 1.70 0.52 -5.68
C ARG A 18 1.03 -0.08 -4.44
N PRO A 19 1.81 -0.66 -3.52
CA PRO A 19 1.26 -1.15 -2.26
C PRO A 19 0.67 0.01 -1.45
N PHE A 20 -0.33 -0.28 -0.61
CA PHE A 20 -0.99 0.74 0.20
C PHE A 20 -0.03 1.36 1.23
N ARG A 21 0.91 0.56 1.76
CA ARG A 21 2.00 1.01 2.64
C ARG A 21 3.30 0.30 2.30
N THR A 22 4.43 0.96 2.55
CA THR A 22 5.77 0.41 2.34
C THR A 22 6.59 0.55 3.61
N VAL A 23 7.12 -0.57 4.10
CA VAL A 23 7.94 -0.61 5.31
C VAL A 23 9.40 -0.47 4.90
N VAL A 24 10.11 0.52 5.45
CA VAL A 24 11.52 0.81 5.13
C VAL A 24 12.42 0.70 6.37
N ASP A 25 11.88 0.21 7.47
CA ASP A 25 12.66 0.03 8.70
C ASP A 25 13.68 -1.10 8.54
N LYS A 26 14.92 -0.83 8.94
CA LYS A 26 16.01 -1.82 9.01
C LYS A 26 16.55 -2.01 10.43
N MET A 27 15.94 -1.35 11.42
CA MET A 27 16.38 -1.33 12.81
C MET A 27 15.62 -2.32 13.70
N GLY A 28 14.63 -3.04 13.16
CA GLY A 28 14.10 -4.29 13.75
C GLY A 28 12.59 -4.36 13.99
N MET A 29 11.83 -3.32 13.65
CA MET A 29 10.36 -3.29 13.76
C MET A 29 9.64 -3.65 12.47
N ALA A 30 10.36 -3.84 11.37
CA ALA A 30 9.76 -4.07 10.05
C ALA A 30 8.77 -5.24 10.00
N GLU A 31 9.11 -6.36 10.63
CA GLU A 31 8.26 -7.57 10.65
C GLU A 31 6.96 -7.32 11.44
N ALA A 32 7.06 -6.72 12.62
CA ALA A 32 5.90 -6.36 13.44
C ALA A 32 4.97 -5.37 12.71
N LEU A 33 5.56 -4.39 12.01
CA LEU A 33 4.81 -3.41 11.22
C LEU A 33 4.19 -4.01 9.97
N ALA A 34 4.82 -5.01 9.34
CA ALA A 34 4.30 -5.66 8.14
C ALA A 34 2.94 -6.33 8.42
N HIS A 35 2.85 -7.12 9.49
CA HIS A 35 1.59 -7.76 9.88
C HIS A 35 0.51 -6.74 10.25
N TYR A 36 0.87 -5.70 11.02
CA TYR A 36 -0.06 -4.63 11.37
C TYR A 36 -0.62 -3.93 10.13
N ASN A 37 0.25 -3.61 9.17
CA ASN A 37 -0.15 -2.95 7.93
C ASN A 37 -1.07 -3.83 7.08
N GLN A 38 -0.79 -5.13 7.00
CA GLN A 38 -1.64 -6.10 6.31
C GLN A 38 -3.04 -6.15 6.95
N SER A 39 -3.13 -6.29 8.28
CA SER A 39 -4.41 -6.31 8.97
C SER A 39 -5.20 -5.00 8.76
N HIS A 40 -4.52 -3.85 8.76
CA HIS A 40 -5.17 -2.58 8.47
C HIS A 40 -5.72 -2.53 7.03
N GLU A 41 -5.00 -3.05 6.05
CA GLU A 41 -5.45 -3.09 4.66
C GLU A 41 -6.67 -3.99 4.49
N GLU A 42 -6.65 -5.19 5.09
CA GLU A 42 -7.76 -6.14 5.07
C GLU A 42 -9.03 -5.57 5.74
N LEU A 43 -8.88 -4.92 6.91
CA LEU A 43 -9.99 -4.26 7.60
C LEU A 43 -10.57 -3.12 6.76
N THR A 44 -9.73 -2.32 6.13
CA THR A 44 -10.16 -1.22 5.26
C THR A 44 -10.93 -1.75 4.06
N ALA A 45 -10.40 -2.78 3.39
CA ALA A 45 -11.08 -3.45 2.27
C ALA A 45 -12.43 -4.05 2.69
N GLY A 46 -12.49 -4.69 3.85
CA GLY A 46 -13.72 -5.25 4.42
C GLY A 46 -14.79 -4.20 4.65
N LEU A 47 -14.43 -3.06 5.28
CA LEU A 47 -15.36 -1.95 5.52
C LEU A 47 -15.90 -1.36 4.22
N TYR A 48 -15.02 -1.06 3.26
CA TYR A 48 -15.42 -0.49 1.98
C TYR A 48 -16.31 -1.44 1.17
N LYS A 49 -16.03 -2.75 1.24
CA LYS A 49 -16.89 -3.79 0.65
C LYS A 49 -18.25 -3.84 1.34
N GLY A 50 -18.30 -3.79 2.67
CA GLY A 50 -19.55 -3.78 3.44
C GLY A 50 -20.45 -2.58 3.11
N PHE A 51 -19.85 -1.42 2.85
CA PHE A 51 -20.56 -0.22 2.39
C PHE A 51 -20.88 -0.19 0.89
N GLY A 52 -20.48 -1.20 0.11
CA GLY A 52 -20.72 -1.25 -1.34
C GLY A 52 -19.89 -0.24 -2.16
N ILE A 53 -18.81 0.29 -1.59
CA ILE A 53 -17.93 1.31 -2.21
C ILE A 53 -16.49 0.81 -2.43
N ALA A 54 -16.30 -0.50 -2.56
CA ALA A 54 -14.98 -1.11 -2.72
C ALA A 54 -14.15 -0.53 -3.87
N ASP A 55 -14.81 -0.08 -4.95
CA ASP A 55 -14.12 0.52 -6.10
C ASP A 55 -13.43 1.85 -5.78
N MET A 56 -13.76 2.51 -4.65
CA MET A 56 -13.04 3.70 -4.19
C MET A 56 -11.59 3.40 -3.75
N LEU A 57 -11.26 2.14 -3.47
CA LEU A 57 -9.90 1.71 -3.17
C LEU A 57 -9.04 1.51 -4.42
N LYS A 58 -9.62 1.57 -5.63
CA LYS A 58 -8.90 1.38 -6.89
C LYS A 58 -8.51 2.73 -7.47
N VAL A 59 -7.24 2.89 -7.79
CA VAL A 59 -6.75 4.06 -8.53
C VAL A 59 -7.31 4.02 -9.94
N LYS A 60 -7.99 5.09 -10.36
CA LYS A 60 -8.43 5.28 -11.74
C LYS A 60 -7.22 5.66 -12.58
N VAL A 61 -6.71 4.72 -13.37
CA VAL A 61 -5.60 4.96 -14.30
C VAL A 61 -6.20 5.43 -15.63
N PRO A 62 -5.88 6.64 -16.12
CA PRO A 62 -6.29 7.06 -17.45
C PRO A 62 -5.75 6.07 -18.49
N THR A 63 -6.62 5.62 -19.39
CA THR A 63 -6.16 4.85 -20.55
C THR A 63 -5.31 5.79 -21.41
N ALA A 64 -4.08 5.38 -21.73
CA ALA A 64 -3.17 6.15 -22.57
C ALA A 64 -3.70 6.30 -24.00
#